data_AF-W4FTI1-F1
#
_entry.id   AF-W4FTI1-F1
#
_cell.length_a   1.000
_cell.length_b   1.000
_cell.length_c   1.000
_cell.angle_alpha   90.00
_cell.angle_beta   90.00
_cell.angle_gamma   90.00
#
_symmetry.space_group_name_H-M   'P 1'
#
loop_
_entity.id
_entity.type
_entity.pdbx_description
1 polymer ?
#
loop_
_entity_poly.entity_id
_entity_poly.type
_entity_poly.pdbx_seq_one_letter_code
_entity_poly.pdbx_strand_id
1 'polypeptide(L)'
;MGGDFNTYGPNPLDRSAPTLRTGANYDIGIAFQQWTQRLGLISTFRHLHPTLQRHTYARNNTAVTLDDIYISARTAHKVGASGIWLHTINSSDHTGTPYMALDLCPGDYTPSRLTGVRPIRVVNTRTLAKAEIDSFGGHTSQLLLAGQLPQLTPVPPSTAATTWPPPRNRGLA
;
A
#
# COMPACT_ATOMS: atom_id res chain seq x y z
N MET A 1 4.74 -2.43 -0.22
CA MET A 1 3.48 -3.06 -0.72
C MET A 1 2.59 -1.97 -1.25
N GLY A 2 1.86 -2.21 -2.32
CA GLY A 2 0.86 -1.25 -2.75
C GLY A 2 -0.20 -1.89 -3.65
N GLY A 3 -1.35 -1.22 -3.72
CA GLY A 3 -2.53 -1.67 -4.45
C GLY A 3 -3.77 -1.64 -3.57
N ASP A 4 -4.83 -2.29 -4.05
CA ASP A 4 -6.11 -2.46 -3.36
C ASP A 4 -6.02 -3.53 -2.27
N PHE A 5 -6.24 -3.14 -1.02
CA PHE A 5 -6.28 -4.03 0.15
C PHE A 5 -7.68 -4.51 0.51
N ASN A 6 -8.73 -4.03 -0.17
CA ASN A 6 -10.15 -4.26 0.12
C ASN A 6 -10.57 -3.96 1.57
N THR A 7 -9.73 -3.25 2.33
CA THR A 7 -9.98 -2.81 3.70
C THR A 7 -9.08 -1.62 4.02
N TYR A 8 -9.41 -0.92 5.10
CA TYR A 8 -8.66 0.18 5.69
C TYR A 8 -8.80 0.14 7.20
N GLY A 9 -7.88 0.79 7.91
CA GLY A 9 -7.93 0.91 9.37
C GLY A 9 -9.11 1.76 9.87
N PRO A 10 -9.20 1.98 11.19
CA PRO A 10 -10.31 2.72 11.82
C PRO A 10 -10.19 4.25 11.70
N ASN A 11 -9.23 4.78 10.91
CA ASN A 11 -9.05 6.22 10.78
C ASN A 11 -10.29 6.85 10.10
N PRO A 12 -10.97 7.82 10.74
CA PRO A 12 -12.17 8.42 10.19
C PRO A 12 -11.92 9.17 8.87
N LEU A 13 -10.68 9.57 8.58
CA LEU A 13 -10.31 10.28 7.35
C LEU A 13 -10.20 9.36 6.12
N ASP A 14 -10.29 8.04 6.32
CA ASP A 14 -10.25 7.04 5.25
C ASP A 14 -11.64 6.56 4.82
N ARG A 15 -12.70 7.18 5.36
CA ARG A 15 -14.10 6.84 5.06
C ARG A 15 -15.04 8.04 5.15
N SER A 16 -15.85 8.22 4.12
CA SER A 16 -17.03 9.05 4.12
C SER A 16 -18.24 8.22 3.69
N ALA A 17 -19.21 8.04 4.58
CA ALA A 17 -20.42 7.25 4.32
C ALA A 17 -21.57 7.70 5.24
N PRO A 18 -22.84 7.55 4.82
CA PRO A 18 -24.00 7.93 5.63
C PRO A 18 -24.22 7.02 6.86
N THR A 19 -23.68 5.81 6.85
CA THR A 19 -23.85 4.81 7.91
C THR A 19 -22.52 4.51 8.60
N LEU A 20 -22.54 4.08 9.86
CA LEU A 20 -21.35 3.60 10.57
C LEU A 20 -20.82 2.29 9.97
N ARG A 21 -19.51 2.05 10.07
CA ARG A 21 -18.86 0.79 9.66
C ARG A 21 -19.00 -0.16 10.84
N THR A 22 -19.65 -1.30 10.65
CA THR A 22 -19.94 -2.25 11.73
C THR A 22 -19.66 -3.70 11.31
N GLY A 23 -19.64 -4.60 12.29
CA GLY A 23 -19.50 -6.04 12.09
C GLY A 23 -18.19 -6.44 11.43
N ALA A 24 -18.23 -7.52 10.63
CA ALA A 24 -17.06 -8.11 9.98
C ALA A 24 -16.24 -7.10 9.16
N ASN A 25 -16.90 -6.12 8.53
CA ASN A 25 -16.21 -5.06 7.80
C ASN A 25 -15.39 -4.18 8.74
N TYR A 26 -15.85 -3.87 9.95
CA TYR A 26 -15.05 -3.13 10.92
C TYR A 26 -13.90 -3.98 11.44
N ASP A 27 -14.17 -5.25 11.78
CA ASP A 27 -13.19 -6.17 12.36
C ASP A 27 -11.99 -6.42 11.44
N ILE A 28 -12.22 -6.59 10.14
CA ILE A 28 -11.11 -6.73 9.17
C ILE A 28 -10.25 -5.45 9.09
N GLY A 29 -10.84 -4.27 9.31
CA GLY A 29 -10.10 -3.02 9.37
C GLY A 29 -9.17 -2.94 10.59
N ILE A 30 -9.65 -3.42 11.75
CA ILE A 30 -8.85 -3.54 12.96
C ILE A 30 -7.73 -4.57 12.77
N ALA A 31 -8.03 -5.76 12.24
CA ALA A 31 -7.04 -6.80 11.97
C ALA A 31 -5.95 -6.31 10.99
N PHE A 32 -6.34 -5.57 9.95
CA PHE A 32 -5.42 -4.96 9.00
C PHE A 32 -4.50 -3.92 9.65
N GLN A 33 -5.04 -3.03 10.49
CA GLN A 33 -4.23 -2.07 11.24
C GLN A 33 -3.21 -2.79 12.14
N GLN A 34 -3.64 -3.79 12.90
CA GLN A 34 -2.74 -4.59 13.74
C GLN A 34 -1.66 -5.30 12.93
N TRP A 35 -2.01 -5.85 11.77
CA TRP A 35 -1.05 -6.50 10.88
C TRP A 35 0.01 -5.53 10.34
N THR A 36 -0.39 -4.36 9.86
CA THR A 36 0.58 -3.33 9.41
C THR A 36 1.49 -2.86 10.54
N GLN A 37 0.95 -2.65 11.76
CA GLN A 37 1.72 -2.30 12.95
C GLN A 37 2.73 -3.39 13.33
N ARG A 38 2.32 -4.67 13.35
CA ARG A 38 3.21 -5.81 13.65
C ARG A 38 4.38 -5.91 12.68
N LEU A 39 4.16 -5.62 11.40
CA LEU A 39 5.22 -5.62 10.38
C LEU A 39 6.04 -4.33 10.36
N GLY A 40 5.71 -3.34 11.18
CA GLY A 40 6.34 -2.02 11.17
C GLY A 40 6.16 -1.30 9.85
N LEU A 41 4.96 -1.41 9.26
CA LEU A 41 4.60 -0.78 8.00
C LEU A 41 3.79 0.48 8.23
N ILE A 42 4.02 1.48 7.39
CA ILE A 42 3.29 2.75 7.41
C ILE A 42 2.73 3.06 6.03
N SER A 43 1.54 3.67 5.99
CA SER A 43 1.00 4.29 4.78
C SER A 43 1.85 5.50 4.42
N THR A 44 2.35 5.57 3.19
CA THR A 44 3.16 6.72 2.75
C THR A 44 2.33 7.99 2.67
N PHE A 45 1.06 7.89 2.28
CA PHE A 45 0.17 9.04 2.24
C PHE A 45 -0.13 9.54 3.64
N ARG A 46 -0.56 8.67 4.56
CA ARG A 46 -0.92 9.11 5.92
C ARG A 46 0.30 9.61 6.69
N HIS A 47 1.49 9.11 6.36
CA HIS A 47 2.74 9.60 6.93
C HIS A 47 3.00 11.08 6.57
N LEU A 48 2.81 11.46 5.31
CA LEU A 48 3.02 12.85 4.87
C LEU A 48 1.81 13.75 5.09
N HIS A 49 0.61 13.18 5.07
CA HIS A 49 -0.67 13.89 5.10
C HIS A 49 -1.56 13.38 6.25
N PRO A 50 -1.16 13.59 7.52
CA PRO A 50 -1.81 12.96 8.67
C PRO A 50 -3.29 13.34 8.81
N THR A 51 -3.67 14.55 8.38
CA THR A 51 -5.01 15.13 8.58
C THR A 51 -5.84 15.24 7.30
N LEU A 52 -5.28 14.93 6.12
CA LEU A 52 -6.02 15.03 4.87
C LEU A 52 -6.95 13.83 4.68
N GLN A 53 -8.17 14.11 4.23
CA GLN A 53 -9.05 13.07 3.73
C GLN A 53 -8.53 12.54 2.41
N ARG A 54 -8.73 11.24 2.19
CA ARG A 54 -8.36 10.57 0.96
C ARG A 54 -9.34 9.43 0.73
N HIS A 55 -9.77 9.28 -0.52
CA HIS A 55 -10.58 8.14 -0.95
C HIS A 55 -10.08 7.68 -2.32
N THR A 56 -9.95 6.36 -2.49
CA THR A 56 -9.52 5.75 -3.76
C THR A 56 -10.60 4.87 -4.37
N TYR A 57 -11.72 4.69 -3.65
CA TYR A 57 -12.93 4.01 -4.07
C TYR A 57 -14.13 4.89 -3.77
N ALA A 58 -15.10 4.95 -4.68
CA ALA A 58 -16.38 5.60 -4.42
C ALA A 58 -17.54 4.90 -5.13
N ARG A 59 -18.56 4.50 -4.36
CA ARG A 59 -19.81 3.91 -4.87
C ARG A 59 -20.94 4.13 -3.88
N ASN A 60 -22.16 4.37 -4.38
CA ASN A 60 -23.39 4.45 -3.56
C ASN A 60 -23.27 5.38 -2.33
N ASN A 61 -22.78 6.62 -2.52
CA ASN A 61 -22.53 7.60 -1.44
C ASN A 61 -21.57 7.13 -0.34
N THR A 62 -20.74 6.12 -0.64
CA THR A 62 -19.65 5.65 0.21
C THR A 62 -18.35 5.89 -0.52
N ALA A 63 -17.44 6.64 0.09
CA ALA A 63 -16.09 6.86 -0.38
C ALA A 63 -15.10 6.35 0.67
N VAL A 64 -14.13 5.53 0.26
CA VAL A 64 -13.17 4.90 1.18
C VAL A 64 -11.77 4.81 0.58
N THR A 65 -10.76 4.64 1.42
CA THR A 65 -9.39 4.29 1.00
C THR A 65 -9.29 2.77 0.89
N LEU A 66 -9.24 2.21 -0.32
CA LEU A 66 -8.90 0.80 -0.53
C LEU A 66 -7.47 0.63 -1.04
N ASP A 67 -6.98 1.61 -1.79
CA ASP A 67 -5.68 1.61 -2.43
C ASP A 67 -4.69 2.44 -1.62
N ASP A 68 -3.53 1.86 -1.34
CA ASP A 68 -2.46 2.59 -0.66
C ASP A 68 -1.08 2.03 -1.02
N ILE A 69 -0.04 2.72 -0.58
CA ILE A 69 1.34 2.23 -0.60
C ILE A 69 1.86 2.21 0.83
N TYR A 70 2.21 1.01 1.30
CA TYR A 70 2.85 0.78 2.58
C TYR A 70 4.33 0.48 2.42
N ILE A 71 5.17 1.15 3.22
CA ILE A 71 6.61 0.90 3.31
C ILE A 71 7.02 0.60 4.75
N SER A 72 8.24 0.10 4.94
CA SER A 72 8.78 -0.02 6.30
C SER A 72 8.92 1.35 6.95
N ALA A 73 8.49 1.47 8.21
CA ALA A 73 8.70 2.65 9.04
C ALA A 73 10.19 3.03 9.14
N ARG A 74 11.10 2.07 9.03
CA ARG A 74 12.56 2.30 9.06
C ARG A 74 13.04 3.17 7.89
N THR A 75 12.34 3.14 6.76
CA THR A 75 12.67 3.91 5.56
C THR A 75 11.70 5.07 5.31
N ALA A 76 10.86 5.41 6.29
CA ALA A 76 9.86 6.47 6.19
C ALA A 76 10.45 7.82 5.80
N HIS A 77 11.61 8.15 6.38
CA HIS A 77 12.35 9.38 6.14
C HIS A 77 12.80 9.57 4.69
N LYS A 78 12.73 8.53 3.85
CA LYS A 78 13.04 8.61 2.41
C LYS A 78 11.83 8.98 1.55
N VAL A 79 10.63 9.11 2.12
CA VAL A 79 9.46 9.49 1.31
C VAL A 79 9.47 11.01 1.11
N GLY A 80 9.93 11.44 -0.06
CA GLY A 80 9.94 12.86 -0.43
C GLY A 80 8.56 13.38 -0.84
N ALA A 81 7.72 12.52 -1.44
CA ALA A 81 6.34 12.86 -1.79
C ALA A 81 5.41 11.64 -1.79
N SER A 82 4.13 11.90 -1.58
CA SER A 82 3.05 10.91 -1.71
C SER A 82 1.75 11.62 -2.06
N GLY A 83 0.90 10.97 -2.84
CA GLY A 83 -0.38 11.52 -3.26
C GLY A 83 -1.27 10.50 -3.95
N ILE A 84 -2.46 10.96 -4.37
CA ILE A 84 -3.39 10.19 -5.18
C ILE A 84 -3.58 10.91 -6.51
N TRP A 85 -3.36 10.21 -7.61
CA TRP A 85 -3.82 10.65 -8.91
C TRP A 85 -5.30 10.33 -9.06
N LEU A 86 -6.14 11.33 -8.87
CA LEU A 86 -7.59 11.23 -9.04
C LEU A 86 -7.98 11.33 -10.52
N HIS A 87 -9.09 10.69 -10.88
CA HIS A 87 -9.75 10.81 -12.18
C HIS A 87 -8.91 10.39 -13.41
N THR A 88 -7.79 9.71 -13.20
CA THR A 88 -7.02 9.08 -14.28
C THR A 88 -7.66 7.77 -14.78
N ILE A 89 -8.58 7.20 -14.00
CA ILE A 89 -9.36 6.00 -14.33
C ILE A 89 -10.83 6.40 -14.34
N ASN A 90 -11.44 6.41 -15.54
CA ASN A 90 -12.82 6.87 -15.75
C ASN A 90 -13.84 5.73 -15.88
N SER A 91 -13.38 4.48 -15.88
CA SER A 91 -14.21 3.29 -16.10
C SER A 91 -14.23 2.34 -14.90
N SER A 92 -13.88 2.82 -13.71
CA SER A 92 -13.78 2.04 -12.47
C SER A 92 -14.52 2.74 -11.33
N ASP A 93 -14.96 1.98 -10.33
CA ASP A 93 -15.38 2.50 -9.03
C ASP A 93 -14.19 2.86 -8.13
N HIS A 94 -12.98 2.51 -8.54
CA HIS A 94 -11.74 3.09 -8.03
C HIS A 94 -11.48 4.44 -8.70
N THR A 95 -11.41 5.49 -7.88
CA THR A 95 -11.39 6.89 -8.31
C THR A 95 -9.99 7.51 -8.38
N GLY A 96 -8.97 6.83 -7.86
CA GLY A 96 -7.60 7.29 -7.97
C GLY A 96 -6.53 6.26 -7.62
N THR A 97 -5.32 6.49 -8.13
CA THR A 97 -4.16 5.61 -7.95
C THR A 97 -3.15 6.26 -7.00
N PRO A 98 -2.71 5.57 -5.93
CA PRO A 98 -1.66 6.10 -5.06
C PRO A 98 -0.31 6.12 -5.77
N TYR A 99 0.46 7.19 -5.52
CA TYR A 99 1.85 7.31 -5.92
C TYR A 99 2.72 7.73 -4.75
N MET A 100 4.02 7.47 -4.86
CA MET A 100 5.04 8.00 -3.96
C MET A 100 6.32 8.32 -4.73
N ALA A 101 7.11 9.26 -4.21
CA ALA A 101 8.48 9.51 -4.63
C ALA A 101 9.41 9.25 -3.45
N LEU A 102 10.53 8.58 -3.73
CA LEU A 102 11.57 8.30 -2.74
C LEU A 102 12.79 9.20 -3.00
N ASP A 103 13.27 9.86 -1.96
CA ASP A 103 14.52 10.59 -1.95
C ASP A 103 15.65 9.61 -1.69
N LEU A 104 16.38 9.28 -2.75
CA LEU A 104 17.48 8.31 -2.71
C LEU A 104 18.82 9.05 -2.61
N CYS A 105 19.64 8.66 -1.64
CA CYS A 105 21.01 9.15 -1.50
C CYS A 105 21.96 8.39 -2.44
N PRO A 106 23.13 8.97 -2.77
CA PRO A 106 24.20 8.22 -3.42
C PRO A 106 24.50 6.91 -2.67
N GLY A 107 24.44 5.79 -3.37
CA GLY A 107 24.62 4.45 -2.80
C GLY A 107 23.32 3.72 -2.44
N ASP A 108 22.17 4.39 -2.45
CA ASP A 108 20.88 3.72 -2.33
C ASP A 108 20.57 2.91 -3.59
N TYR A 109 20.22 1.65 -3.40
CA TYR A 109 19.81 0.76 -4.47
C TYR A 109 18.31 0.48 -4.37
N THR A 110 17.55 0.92 -5.37
CA THR A 110 16.19 0.41 -5.61
C THR A 110 16.23 -0.52 -6.81
N PRO A 111 15.73 -1.76 -6.67
CA PRO A 111 15.57 -2.65 -7.82
C PRO A 111 14.72 -1.96 -8.88
N SER A 112 15.24 -1.84 -10.10
CA SER A 112 14.50 -1.28 -11.24
C SER A 112 13.33 -2.17 -11.70
N ARG A 113 13.30 -3.42 -11.21
CA ARG A 113 12.23 -4.39 -11.43
C ARG A 113 11.90 -5.09 -10.13
N LEU A 114 10.60 -5.26 -9.89
CA LEU A 114 10.10 -6.11 -8.82
C LEU A 114 10.32 -7.58 -9.20
N THR A 115 11.11 -8.31 -8.43
CA THR A 115 11.37 -9.75 -8.60
C THR A 115 10.76 -10.54 -7.46
N GLY A 116 10.23 -11.74 -7.73
CA GLY A 116 9.64 -12.59 -6.68
C GLY A 116 8.31 -12.08 -6.12
N VAL A 117 7.71 -11.05 -6.73
CA VAL A 117 6.36 -10.60 -6.37
C VAL A 117 5.36 -11.61 -6.91
N ARG A 118 4.70 -12.34 -6.01
CA ARG A 118 3.47 -13.05 -6.34
C ARG A 118 2.35 -12.01 -6.32
N PRO A 119 1.75 -11.64 -7.46
CA PRO A 119 0.57 -10.79 -7.44
C PRO A 119 -0.49 -11.47 -6.56
N ILE A 120 -1.06 -10.70 -5.62
CA ILE A 120 -2.25 -11.14 -4.91
C ILE A 120 -3.34 -11.22 -5.99
N ARG A 121 -3.84 -12.43 -6.25
CA ARG A 121 -4.80 -12.69 -7.34
C ARG A 121 -6.08 -11.90 -7.08
N VAL A 122 -6.52 -11.18 -8.10
CA VAL A 122 -7.85 -10.57 -8.17
C VAL A 122 -8.90 -11.68 -8.01
N VAL A 123 -9.77 -11.56 -7.01
CA VAL A 123 -10.95 -12.42 -6.86
C VAL A 123 -12.08 -11.80 -7.65
N ASN A 124 -12.59 -12.50 -8.68
CA ASN A 124 -13.77 -12.05 -9.39
C ASN A 124 -15.01 -12.27 -8.52
N THR A 125 -15.52 -11.19 -7.93
CA THR A 125 -16.67 -11.23 -7.03
C THR A 125 -18.01 -11.18 -7.74
N ARG A 126 -18.05 -10.98 -9.08
CA ARG A 126 -19.31 -10.80 -9.84
C ARG A 126 -20.21 -12.02 -9.82
N THR A 127 -19.65 -13.21 -9.64
CA THR A 127 -20.38 -14.48 -9.66
C THR A 127 -20.55 -15.09 -8.26
N LEU A 128 -20.06 -14.43 -7.21
CA LEU A 128 -20.09 -14.96 -5.85
C LEU A 128 -21.36 -14.53 -5.12
N ALA A 129 -21.96 -15.46 -4.36
CA ALA A 129 -23.08 -15.17 -3.50
C ALA A 129 -22.62 -14.31 -2.30
N LYS A 130 -23.55 -13.54 -1.72
CA LYS A 130 -23.26 -12.66 -0.58
C LYS A 130 -22.61 -13.40 0.59
N ALA A 131 -23.09 -14.59 0.93
CA ALA A 131 -22.51 -15.40 2.01
C ALA A 131 -21.06 -15.83 1.72
N GLU A 132 -20.73 -16.09 0.44
CA GLU A 132 -19.36 -16.42 0.04
C GLU A 132 -18.47 -15.19 0.17
N ILE A 133 -18.94 -14.02 -0.29
CA ILE A 133 -18.25 -12.73 -0.13
C ILE A 133 -18.01 -12.41 1.35
N ASP A 134 -19.02 -12.58 2.21
CA ASP A 134 -18.92 -12.31 3.65
C ASP A 134 -17.91 -13.25 4.34
N SER A 135 -17.76 -14.48 3.85
CA SER A 135 -16.78 -15.44 4.38
C SER A 135 -15.33 -15.03 4.15
N PHE A 136 -15.04 -14.29 3.05
CA PHE A 136 -13.70 -13.78 2.78
C PHE A 136 -13.22 -12.82 3.86
N GLY A 137 -14.11 -11.99 4.42
CA GLY A 137 -13.75 -11.03 5.47
C GLY A 137 -13.21 -11.70 6.73
N GLY A 138 -13.92 -12.74 7.20
CA GLY A 138 -13.51 -13.54 8.36
C GLY A 138 -12.21 -14.31 8.10
N HIS A 139 -12.12 -14.99 6.96
CA HIS A 139 -10.93 -15.77 6.59
C HIS A 139 -9.68 -14.90 6.41
N THR A 140 -9.81 -13.76 5.71
CA THR A 140 -8.69 -12.83 5.49
C THR A 140 -8.21 -12.22 6.80
N SER A 141 -9.14 -11.88 7.71
CA SER A 141 -8.79 -11.40 9.04
C SER A 141 -7.95 -12.42 9.81
N GLN A 142 -8.31 -13.71 9.75
CA GLN A 142 -7.53 -14.78 10.37
C GLN A 142 -6.14 -14.91 9.72
N LEU A 143 -6.02 -14.85 8.40
CA LEU A 143 -4.72 -14.91 7.70
C LEU A 143 -3.81 -13.73 8.08
N LEU A 144 -4.37 -12.52 8.17
CA LEU A 144 -3.68 -11.30 8.61
C LEU A 144 -3.17 -11.44 10.05
N LEU A 145 -4.02 -11.95 10.95
CA LEU A 145 -3.69 -12.16 12.37
C LEU A 145 -2.65 -13.27 12.56
N ALA A 146 -2.77 -14.37 11.83
CA ALA A 146 -1.85 -15.50 11.88
C ALA A 146 -0.51 -15.23 11.16
N GLY A 147 -0.36 -14.09 10.47
CA GLY A 147 0.86 -13.76 9.72
C GLY A 147 1.11 -14.70 8.53
N GLN A 148 0.05 -15.34 8.02
CA GLN A 148 0.13 -16.35 6.96
C GLN A 148 0.07 -15.76 5.55
N LEU A 149 -0.02 -14.43 5.42
CA LEU A 149 0.20 -13.78 4.13
C LEU A 149 1.68 -13.89 3.73
N PRO A 150 1.99 -14.05 2.42
CA PRO A 150 3.36 -14.15 1.94
C PRO A 150 4.18 -12.97 2.50
N GLN A 151 5.22 -13.27 3.27
CA GLN A 151 6.15 -12.23 3.67
C GLN A 151 6.79 -11.63 2.43
N LEU A 152 6.93 -10.31 2.41
CA LEU A 152 7.80 -9.66 1.44
C LEU A 152 9.20 -10.22 1.68
N THR A 153 9.71 -10.99 0.73
CA THR A 153 11.08 -11.48 0.78
C THR A 153 12.01 -10.26 0.95
N PRO A 154 12.94 -10.29 1.91
CA PRO A 154 13.94 -9.24 2.03
C PRO A 154 14.67 -9.09 0.70
N VAL A 155 14.98 -7.86 0.30
CA VAL A 155 15.92 -7.64 -0.80
C VAL A 155 17.23 -8.32 -0.38
N PRO A 156 17.80 -9.22 -1.20
CA PRO A 156 19.07 -9.85 -0.88
C PRO A 156 20.13 -8.76 -0.64
N PRO A 157 21.06 -8.95 0.30
CA PRO A 157 22.11 -7.98 0.59
C PRO A 157 22.87 -7.65 -0.71
N SER A 158 23.08 -6.35 -0.96
CA SER A 158 23.83 -5.88 -2.11
C SER A 158 25.27 -6.41 -2.04
N THR A 159 25.63 -7.30 -2.97
CA THR A 159 27.02 -7.70 -3.22
C THR A 159 27.71 -6.78 -4.25
N ALA A 160 27.03 -5.72 -4.72
CA ALA A 160 27.59 -4.84 -5.74
C ALA A 160 28.44 -3.73 -5.11
N ALA A 161 29.71 -4.03 -4.84
CA ALA A 161 30.74 -3.00 -4.80
C ALA A 161 30.84 -2.38 -6.21
N THR A 162 30.14 -1.27 -6.44
CA THR A 162 30.31 -0.50 -7.68
C THR A 162 31.58 0.32 -7.52
N THR A 163 32.71 -0.24 -7.94
CA THR A 163 33.95 0.51 -8.14
C THR A 163 33.74 1.46 -9.32
N TRP A 164 33.47 2.73 -9.02
CA TRP A 164 33.57 3.78 -10.03
C TRP A 164 35.03 3.91 -10.46
N PRO A 165 35.35 3.90 -11.76
CA PRO A 165 36.69 4.30 -12.20
C PRO A 165 36.91 5.78 -11.80
N PRO A 166 38.12 6.15 -11.35
CA PRO A 166 38.39 7.52 -10.93
C PRO A 166 38.13 8.51 -12.09
N PRO A 167 37.73 9.76 -11.77
CA PRO A 167 37.45 10.76 -12.79
C PRO A 167 38.70 10.98 -13.66
N ARG A 168 38.52 10.91 -14.98
CA ARG A 168 39.57 11.30 -15.93
C ARG A 168 39.78 12.80 -15.80
N ASN A 169 40.96 13.19 -15.32
CA ASN A 169 41.46 14.56 -15.48
C ASN A 169 41.46 14.92 -16.96
N ARG A 170 40.49 15.72 -17.41
CA ARG A 170 40.67 16.53 -18.60
C ARG A 170 41.41 17.78 -18.17
N GLY A 171 42.74 17.69 -18.20
CA GLY A 171 43.56 18.89 -18.31
C GLY A 171 43.23 19.56 -19.64
N LEU A 172 42.72 20.78 -19.59
CA LEU A 172 42.67 21.67 -20.74
C LEU A 172 44.04 22.35 -20.79
N ALA A 173 44.81 22.00 -21.83
CA ALA A 173 45.82 22.87 -22.41
C ALA A 173 45.12 23.88 -23.33
#